data_AF-A0A0K9PYE6-F1
#
_entry.id   AF-A0A0K9PYE6-F1
#
_cell.length_a   1.000
_cell.length_b   1.000
_cell.length_c   1.000
_cell.angle_alpha   90.00
_cell.angle_beta   90.00
_cell.angle_gamma   90.00
#
_symmetry.space_group_name_H-M   'P 1'
#
loop_
_entity.id
_entity.type
_entity.pdbx_description
1 polymer ?
#
loop_
_entity_poly.entity_id
_entity_poly.type
_entity_poly.pdbx_seq_one_letter_code
_entity_poly.pdbx_strand_id
1 'polypeptide(L)'
;MQHSITQLNEATECRNLLRKESNTISKLKSGELKGGDVDKSLIEKLESSLAEMECIIKEKDNNLRDQSEIITHLNEKLADEAKKCRSFEREGDRLRSEICLLESKIGHGDYSAANTKVLRMVNLLGLDSESEARHTIDALRAELNKAQSKLQAVEELKGQSDAGNLIDANISDKLAQLKGQIAILEKREERYKTVFADKISIFRRACCSLFGYKIIMDEKQRPNGIPVTRFSLQSIYAQADDEKLEFEYESGNTNILDNDYTSQKEISCQVEIFIRRMNSIPAFTANLTVESFNKRTLT
;
A
#
# COMPACT_ATOMS: atom_id res chain seq x y z
N MET A 1 -18.85 -41.16 28.92
CA MET A 1 -18.71 -42.28 27.97
C MET A 1 -18.60 -43.63 28.69
N GLN A 2 -17.66 -43.81 29.63
CA GLN A 2 -17.57 -45.04 30.43
C GLN A 2 -18.84 -45.36 31.24
N HIS A 3 -19.47 -44.37 31.88
CA HIS A 3 -20.71 -44.59 32.65
C HIS A 3 -21.87 -45.14 31.81
N SER A 4 -22.04 -44.64 30.59
CA SER A 4 -23.06 -45.10 29.64
C SER A 4 -22.80 -46.52 29.14
N ILE A 5 -21.53 -46.93 29.04
CA ILE A 5 -21.13 -48.29 28.67
C ILE A 5 -21.45 -49.27 29.80
N THR A 6 -21.19 -48.87 31.05
CA THR A 6 -21.52 -49.68 32.23
C THR A 6 -23.04 -49.89 32.35
N GLN A 7 -23.84 -48.83 32.18
CA GLN A 7 -25.31 -48.93 32.19
C GLN A 7 -25.85 -49.83 31.06
N LEU A 8 -25.25 -49.78 29.86
CA LEU A 8 -25.62 -50.63 28.73
C LEU A 8 -25.30 -52.10 29.02
N ASN A 9 -24.16 -52.37 29.66
CA ASN A 9 -23.75 -53.72 30.04
C ASN A 9 -24.68 -54.31 31.12
N GLU A 10 -25.01 -53.55 32.16
CA GLU A 10 -25.96 -53.97 33.20
C GLU A 10 -27.37 -54.24 32.61
N ALA A 11 -27.83 -53.39 31.68
CA ALA A 11 -29.08 -53.60 30.97
C ALA A 11 -29.06 -54.84 30.07
N THR A 12 -27.90 -55.17 29.47
CA THR A 12 -27.74 -56.41 28.70
C THR A 12 -27.73 -57.65 29.59
N GLU A 13 -27.19 -57.53 30.80
CA GLU A 13 -27.12 -58.63 31.77
C GLU A 13 -28.52 -58.95 32.33
N CYS A 14 -29.29 -57.93 32.72
CA CYS A 14 -30.69 -58.10 33.12
C CYS A 14 -31.54 -58.75 32.00
N ARG A 15 -31.34 -58.33 30.74
CA ARG A 15 -32.03 -58.92 29.58
C ARG A 15 -31.69 -60.39 29.38
N ASN A 16 -30.44 -60.77 29.64
CA ASN A 16 -29.98 -62.15 29.52
C ASN A 16 -30.53 -63.04 30.64
N LEU A 17 -30.70 -62.50 31.86
CA LEU A 17 -31.35 -63.19 32.97
C LEU A 17 -32.84 -63.44 32.70
N LEU A 18 -33.57 -62.41 32.26
CA LEU A 18 -34.97 -62.53 31.84
C LEU A 18 -35.16 -63.57 30.72
N ARG A 19 -34.23 -63.62 29.77
CA ARG A 19 -34.24 -64.62 28.70
C ARG A 19 -34.03 -66.04 29.24
N LYS A 20 -33.17 -66.22 30.24
CA LYS A 20 -32.93 -67.53 30.87
C LYS A 20 -34.16 -67.99 31.65
N GLU A 21 -34.81 -67.12 32.40
CA GLU A 21 -36.02 -67.44 33.16
C GLU A 21 -37.24 -67.68 32.25
N SER A 22 -37.40 -66.90 31.19
CA SER A 22 -38.43 -67.15 30.17
C SER A 22 -38.26 -68.54 29.52
N ASN A 23 -37.01 -68.95 29.28
CA ASN A 23 -36.67 -70.27 28.74
C ASN A 23 -36.86 -71.42 29.74
N THR A 24 -36.77 -71.20 31.05
CA THR A 24 -37.09 -72.23 32.05
C THR A 24 -38.59 -72.41 32.21
N ILE A 25 -39.35 -71.30 32.19
CA ILE A 25 -40.82 -71.31 32.18
C ILE A 25 -41.36 -72.02 30.93
N SER A 26 -40.78 -71.77 29.74
CA SER A 26 -41.19 -72.42 28.50
C SER A 26 -40.95 -73.93 28.50
N LYS A 27 -39.88 -74.40 29.15
CA LYS A 27 -39.52 -75.83 29.26
C LYS A 27 -40.40 -76.60 30.26
N LEU A 28 -40.95 -75.93 31.27
CA LEU A 28 -41.82 -76.54 32.28
C LEU A 28 -43.28 -76.66 31.79
N LYS A 29 -43.71 -75.77 30.90
CA LYS A 29 -45.04 -75.80 30.26
C LYS A 29 -45.26 -77.04 29.35
N SER A 30 -44.20 -77.79 29.04
CA SER A 30 -44.22 -78.95 28.14
C SER A 30 -44.21 -80.33 28.84
N GLY A 31 -44.43 -80.43 30.16
CA GLY A 31 -44.48 -81.71 30.89
C GLY A 31 -45.68 -81.84 31.84
N GLU A 32 -46.49 -82.88 31.66
CA GLU A 32 -47.53 -83.33 32.60
C GLU A 32 -46.88 -83.95 33.87
N LEU A 33 -47.34 -83.59 35.08
CA LEU A 33 -47.74 -84.51 36.16
C LEU A 33 -47.99 -83.82 37.52
N LYS A 34 -48.93 -84.42 38.24
CA LYS A 34 -49.49 -84.16 39.58
C LYS A 34 -48.48 -83.79 40.68
N GLY A 35 -48.85 -82.82 41.53
CA GLY A 35 -48.34 -82.70 42.90
C GLY A 35 -48.32 -81.26 43.42
N GLY A 36 -49.17 -80.94 44.41
CA GLY A 36 -49.26 -79.60 45.02
C GLY A 36 -47.99 -79.08 45.72
N ASP A 37 -46.91 -79.88 45.74
CA ASP A 37 -45.61 -79.53 46.31
C ASP A 37 -44.64 -78.95 45.24
N VAL A 38 -44.82 -79.32 43.95
CA VAL A 38 -44.01 -78.82 42.82
C VAL A 38 -44.48 -77.43 42.39
N ASP A 39 -45.80 -77.20 42.34
CA ASP A 39 -46.37 -75.87 42.07
C ASP A 39 -46.00 -74.86 43.16
N LYS A 40 -45.94 -75.30 44.43
CA LYS A 40 -45.54 -74.44 45.54
C LYS A 40 -44.08 -74.01 45.45
N SER A 41 -43.16 -74.93 45.13
CA SER A 41 -41.74 -74.62 44.92
C SER A 41 -41.51 -73.69 43.72
N LEU A 42 -42.33 -73.79 42.67
CA LEU A 42 -42.26 -72.90 41.50
C LEU A 42 -42.80 -71.51 41.80
N ILE A 43 -43.92 -71.42 42.51
CA ILE A 43 -44.50 -70.16 42.97
C ILE A 43 -43.50 -69.43 43.88
N GLU A 44 -42.88 -70.11 44.84
CA GLU A 44 -41.86 -69.52 45.73
C GLU A 44 -40.64 -68.99 44.95
N LYS A 45 -40.21 -69.68 43.88
CA LYS A 45 -39.10 -69.22 43.01
C LYS A 45 -39.48 -68.00 42.18
N LEU A 46 -40.70 -67.98 41.64
CA LEU A 46 -41.20 -66.83 40.87
C LEU A 46 -41.44 -65.62 41.78
N GLU A 47 -41.95 -65.82 42.99
CA GLU A 47 -42.11 -64.78 44.01
C GLU A 47 -40.75 -64.23 44.46
N SER A 48 -39.75 -65.09 44.62
CA SER A 48 -38.37 -64.66 44.94
C SER A 48 -37.75 -63.85 43.81
N SER A 49 -37.86 -64.32 42.55
CA SER A 49 -37.35 -63.61 41.37
C SER A 49 -38.07 -62.28 41.13
N LEU A 50 -39.38 -62.23 41.36
CA LEU A 50 -40.16 -61.00 41.28
C LEU A 50 -39.77 -60.01 42.38
N ALA A 51 -39.52 -60.48 43.61
CA ALA A 51 -39.01 -59.65 44.70
C ALA A 51 -37.59 -59.11 44.40
N GLU A 52 -36.72 -59.93 43.80
CA GLU A 52 -35.39 -59.51 43.34
C GLU A 52 -35.49 -58.43 42.24
N MET A 53 -36.37 -58.61 41.25
CA MET A 53 -36.61 -57.62 40.20
C MET A 53 -37.18 -56.32 40.76
N GLU A 54 -38.13 -56.38 41.71
CA GLU A 54 -38.65 -55.19 42.38
C GLU A 54 -37.58 -54.43 43.17
N CYS A 55 -36.61 -55.15 43.77
CA CYS A 55 -35.47 -54.54 44.44
C CYS A 55 -34.57 -53.79 43.44
N ILE A 56 -34.25 -54.43 42.31
CA ILE A 56 -33.44 -53.82 41.24
C ILE A 56 -34.14 -52.59 40.65
N ILE A 57 -35.45 -52.65 40.40
CA ILE A 57 -36.22 -51.51 39.88
C ILE A 57 -36.16 -50.34 40.86
N LYS A 58 -36.39 -50.58 42.15
CA LYS A 58 -36.29 -49.54 43.19
C LYS A 58 -34.89 -48.91 43.23
N GLU A 59 -33.84 -49.72 43.10
CA GLU A 59 -32.47 -49.23 43.05
C GLU A 59 -32.23 -48.36 41.81
N LYS A 60 -32.71 -48.77 40.63
CA LYS A 60 -32.58 -47.99 39.40
C LYS A 60 -33.40 -46.70 39.43
N ASP A 61 -34.60 -46.72 40.01
CA ASP A 61 -35.43 -45.53 40.18
C ASP A 61 -34.78 -44.50 41.12
N ASN A 62 -34.17 -44.96 42.22
CA ASN A 62 -33.40 -44.09 43.11
C ASN A 62 -32.19 -43.48 42.38
N ASN A 63 -31.43 -44.29 41.62
CA ASN A 63 -30.31 -43.79 40.82
C ASN A 63 -30.75 -42.77 39.76
N LEU A 64 -31.90 -42.98 39.10
CA LEU A 64 -32.46 -42.04 38.12
C LEU A 64 -32.89 -40.74 38.79
N ARG A 65 -33.49 -40.81 39.98
CA ARG A 65 -33.83 -39.62 40.78
C ARG A 65 -32.58 -38.82 41.15
N ASP A 66 -31.55 -39.48 41.68
CA ASP A 66 -30.28 -38.84 42.05
C ASP A 66 -29.61 -38.19 40.82
N GLN A 67 -29.61 -38.88 39.67
CA GLN A 67 -29.10 -38.33 38.42
C GLN A 67 -29.91 -37.12 37.94
N SER A 68 -31.24 -37.15 38.08
CA SER A 68 -32.11 -36.03 37.73
C SER A 68 -31.79 -34.79 38.58
N GLU A 69 -31.58 -34.96 39.88
CA GLU A 69 -31.22 -33.86 40.80
C GLU A 69 -29.84 -33.26 40.48
N ILE A 70 -28.86 -34.11 40.10
CA ILE A 70 -27.55 -33.64 39.64
C ILE A 70 -27.69 -32.83 38.35
N ILE A 71 -28.50 -33.30 37.39
CA ILE A 71 -28.73 -32.60 36.12
C ILE A 71 -29.40 -31.24 36.36
N THR A 72 -30.39 -31.15 37.25
CA THR A 72 -31.03 -29.86 37.58
C THR A 72 -30.04 -28.89 38.21
N HIS A 73 -29.23 -29.34 39.16
CA HIS A 73 -28.20 -28.50 39.79
C HIS A 73 -27.14 -28.02 38.79
N LEU A 74 -26.68 -28.89 37.88
CA LEU A 74 -25.74 -28.52 36.84
C LEU A 74 -26.33 -27.52 35.85
N ASN A 75 -27.62 -27.66 35.50
CA ASN A 75 -28.32 -26.71 34.64
C ASN A 75 -28.48 -25.34 35.31
N GLU A 76 -28.77 -25.28 36.61
CA GLU A 76 -28.82 -24.02 37.36
C GLU A 76 -27.45 -23.33 37.39
N LYS A 77 -26.39 -24.07 37.70
CA LYS A 77 -25.01 -23.54 37.62
C LYS A 77 -24.65 -23.04 36.23
N LEU A 78 -25.02 -23.80 35.19
CA LEU A 78 -24.80 -23.40 33.80
C LEU A 78 -25.55 -22.11 33.45
N ALA A 79 -26.79 -21.97 33.92
CA ALA A 79 -27.60 -20.78 33.71
C ALA A 79 -27.00 -19.55 34.40
N ASP A 80 -26.51 -19.70 35.63
CA ASP A 80 -25.87 -18.61 36.36
C ASP A 80 -24.53 -18.22 35.74
N GLU A 81 -23.73 -19.19 35.30
CA GLU A 81 -22.48 -18.89 34.60
C GLU A 81 -22.76 -18.19 33.25
N ALA A 82 -23.78 -18.61 32.51
CA ALA A 82 -24.22 -17.92 31.30
C ALA A 82 -24.68 -16.47 31.57
N LYS A 83 -25.29 -16.19 32.72
CA LYS A 83 -25.61 -14.80 33.13
C LYS A 83 -24.34 -13.99 33.39
N LYS A 84 -23.33 -14.57 34.05
CA LYS A 84 -22.04 -13.91 34.30
C LYS A 84 -21.31 -13.62 32.99
N CYS A 85 -21.25 -14.58 32.06
CA CYS A 85 -20.65 -14.37 30.73
C CYS A 85 -21.29 -13.16 30.03
N ARG A 86 -22.62 -13.08 29.98
CA ARG A 86 -23.33 -11.92 29.41
C ARG A 86 -23.04 -10.61 30.13
N SER A 87 -22.78 -10.64 31.44
CA SER A 87 -22.39 -9.46 32.20
C SER A 87 -20.99 -9.00 31.84
N PHE A 88 -20.04 -9.93 31.74
CA PHE A 88 -18.66 -9.63 31.35
C PHE A 88 -18.55 -9.17 29.90
N GLU A 89 -19.37 -9.70 28.99
CA GLU A 89 -19.43 -9.22 27.60
C GLU A 89 -19.85 -7.74 27.53
N ARG A 90 -20.92 -7.37 28.26
CA ARG A 90 -21.38 -5.97 28.36
C ARG A 90 -20.33 -5.05 28.96
N GLU A 91 -19.63 -5.50 29.99
CA GLU A 91 -18.52 -4.75 30.58
C GLU A 91 -17.35 -4.62 29.62
N GLY A 92 -17.04 -5.67 28.85
CA GLY A 92 -16.05 -5.63 27.79
C GLY A 92 -16.36 -4.60 26.71
N ASP A 93 -17.63 -4.49 26.28
CA ASP A 93 -18.07 -3.45 25.33
C ASP A 93 -17.94 -2.04 25.91
N ARG A 94 -18.28 -1.87 27.20
CA ARG A 94 -18.13 -0.60 27.92
C ARG A 94 -16.66 -0.18 27.99
N LEU A 95 -15.77 -1.10 28.37
CA LEU A 95 -14.33 -0.85 28.47
C LEU A 95 -13.71 -0.56 27.09
N ARG A 96 -14.12 -1.27 26.03
CA ARG A 96 -13.68 -0.96 24.65
C ARG A 96 -14.05 0.47 24.24
N SER A 97 -15.27 0.90 24.58
CA SER A 97 -15.73 2.26 24.29
C SER A 97 -14.93 3.31 25.06
N GLU A 98 -14.61 3.03 26.33
CA GLU A 98 -13.78 3.91 27.16
C GLU A 98 -12.33 4.01 26.63
N ILE A 99 -11.74 2.89 26.21
CA ILE A 99 -10.43 2.85 25.58
C ILE A 99 -10.41 3.74 24.32
N CYS A 100 -11.37 3.59 23.40
CA CYS A 100 -11.44 4.44 22.20
C CYS A 100 -11.46 5.95 22.54
N LEU A 101 -12.22 6.34 23.57
CA LEU A 101 -12.29 7.74 24.00
C LEU A 101 -10.96 8.22 24.60
N LEU A 102 -10.33 7.39 25.44
CA LEU A 102 -9.04 7.71 26.05
C LEU A 102 -7.93 7.78 25.01
N GLU A 103 -7.90 6.86 24.04
CA GLU A 103 -6.95 6.86 22.93
C GLU A 103 -7.10 8.13 22.08
N SER A 104 -8.33 8.53 21.77
CA SER A 104 -8.58 9.79 21.07
C SER A 104 -8.05 10.99 21.87
N LYS A 105 -8.34 11.06 23.16
CA LYS A 105 -7.86 12.15 24.03
C LYS A 105 -6.33 12.23 24.08
N ILE A 106 -5.67 11.09 24.28
CA ILE A 106 -4.20 11.01 24.27
C ILE A 106 -3.64 11.41 22.90
N GLY A 107 -4.27 10.99 21.80
CA GLY A 107 -3.88 11.37 20.44
C GLY A 107 -3.96 12.88 20.16
N HIS A 108 -4.85 13.60 20.83
CA HIS A 108 -4.96 15.06 20.75
C HIS A 108 -4.07 15.79 21.77
N GLY A 109 -3.35 15.05 22.62
CA GLY A 109 -2.47 15.61 23.63
C GLY A 109 -3.20 16.04 24.91
N ASP A 110 -4.40 15.52 25.19
CA ASP A 110 -5.05 15.73 26.50
C ASP A 110 -4.22 15.07 27.60
N TYR A 111 -4.06 15.78 28.71
CA TYR A 111 -3.34 15.29 29.88
C TYR A 111 -4.08 15.59 31.17
N SER A 112 -3.90 14.74 32.18
CA SER A 112 -4.42 14.99 33.51
C SER A 112 -3.47 15.91 34.29
N ALA A 113 -3.93 17.11 34.61
CA ALA A 113 -3.18 18.08 35.40
C ALA A 113 -2.90 17.62 36.85
N ALA A 114 -3.62 16.60 37.34
CA ALA A 114 -3.37 16.04 38.67
C ALA A 114 -2.07 15.21 38.73
N ASN A 115 -1.72 14.52 37.63
CA ASN A 115 -0.57 13.60 37.59
C ASN A 115 0.55 14.06 36.66
N THR A 116 0.29 14.97 35.72
CA THR A 116 1.25 15.37 34.69
C THR A 116 1.38 16.89 34.65
N LYS A 117 2.62 17.38 34.78
CA LYS A 117 2.96 18.79 34.51
C LYS A 117 3.60 18.89 33.12
N VAL A 118 2.97 19.66 32.24
CA VAL A 118 3.51 19.96 30.91
C VAL A 118 4.37 21.21 31.00
N LEU A 119 5.65 21.07 30.69
CA LEU A 119 6.61 22.16 30.64
C LEU A 119 6.94 22.47 29.18
N ARG A 120 6.97 23.75 28.82
CA ARG A 120 7.46 24.23 27.53
C ARG A 120 8.70 25.08 27.77
N MET A 121 9.74 24.86 26.97
CA MET A 121 10.90 25.72 26.98
C MET A 121 10.54 27.05 26.31
N VAL A 122 10.65 28.17 27.05
CA VAL A 122 10.26 29.51 26.58
C VAL A 122 11.21 30.06 25.51
N ASN A 123 12.43 29.50 25.40
CA ASN A 123 13.41 29.83 24.36
C ASN A 123 13.50 28.72 23.29
N LEU A 124 12.36 28.31 22.74
CA LEU A 124 12.32 27.41 21.59
C LEU A 124 12.23 28.27 20.32
N LEU A 125 13.06 27.99 19.31
CA LEU A 125 13.18 28.71 18.03
C LEU A 125 11.84 29.05 17.31
N GLY A 126 10.73 28.42 17.70
CA GLY A 126 9.38 28.75 17.21
C GLY A 126 8.76 30.04 17.80
N LEU A 127 9.09 30.42 19.04
CA LEU A 127 8.67 31.70 19.62
C LEU A 127 9.48 32.86 19.06
N ASP A 128 10.75 32.62 18.73
CA ASP A 128 11.57 33.54 17.96
C ASP A 128 10.95 33.76 16.58
N SER A 129 10.35 32.74 15.93
CA SER A 129 9.66 32.93 14.65
C SER A 129 8.42 33.83 14.74
N GLU A 130 7.62 33.75 15.82
CA GLU A 130 6.49 34.66 16.03
C GLU A 130 6.97 36.08 16.38
N SER A 131 8.04 36.19 17.17
CA SER A 131 8.68 37.46 17.52
C SER A 131 9.32 38.13 16.29
N GLU A 132 10.06 37.37 15.48
CA GLU A 132 10.68 37.78 14.22
C GLU A 132 9.63 38.14 13.18
N ALA A 133 8.55 37.36 13.05
CA ALA A 133 7.43 37.70 12.18
C ALA A 133 6.77 39.02 12.63
N ARG A 134 6.60 39.21 13.94
CA ARG A 134 6.03 40.44 14.50
C ARG A 134 6.96 41.64 14.28
N HIS A 135 8.26 41.48 14.49
CA HIS A 135 9.27 42.48 14.19
C HIS A 135 9.32 42.82 12.69
N THR A 136 9.19 41.83 11.82
CA THR A 136 9.14 42.02 10.37
C THR A 136 7.89 42.79 9.95
N ILE A 137 6.73 42.45 10.52
CA ILE A 137 5.47 43.16 10.29
C ILE A 137 5.58 44.62 10.74
N ASP A 138 6.16 44.88 11.90
CA ASP A 138 6.32 46.23 12.42
C ASP A 138 7.35 47.05 11.61
N ALA A 139 8.44 46.43 11.14
CA ALA A 139 9.39 47.06 10.23
C ALA A 139 8.74 47.45 8.90
N LEU A 140 7.97 46.55 8.29
CA LEU A 140 7.24 46.80 7.04
C LEU A 140 6.20 47.92 7.21
N ARG A 141 5.50 47.98 8.35
CA ARG A 141 4.57 49.07 8.66
C ARG A 141 5.29 50.42 8.77
N ALA A 142 6.46 50.45 9.38
CA ALA A 142 7.27 51.67 9.49
C ALA A 142 7.77 52.14 8.12
N GLU A 143 8.21 51.23 7.25
CA GLU A 143 8.62 51.55 5.88
C GLU A 143 7.46 52.07 5.02
N LEU A 144 6.28 51.45 5.14
CA LEU A 144 5.08 51.86 4.43
C LEU A 144 4.67 53.28 4.83
N ASN A 145 4.67 53.61 6.13
CA ASN A 145 4.40 54.96 6.62
C ASN A 145 5.44 55.96 6.09
N LYS A 146 6.73 55.60 6.09
CA LYS A 146 7.80 56.46 5.56
C LYS A 146 7.66 56.70 4.05
N ALA A 147 7.26 55.69 3.29
CA ALA A 147 6.99 55.80 1.87
C ALA A 147 5.77 56.69 1.61
N GLN A 148 4.70 56.55 2.39
CA GLN A 148 3.52 57.41 2.32
C GLN A 148 3.85 58.87 2.62
N SER A 149 4.63 59.18 3.67
CA SER A 149 5.05 60.56 3.95
C SER A 149 5.91 61.15 2.84
N LYS A 150 6.79 60.34 2.21
CA LYS A 150 7.56 60.78 1.04
C LYS A 150 6.67 61.03 -0.18
N LEU A 151 5.68 60.18 -0.41
CA LEU A 151 4.73 60.33 -1.51
C LEU A 151 3.92 61.62 -1.34
N GLN A 152 3.45 61.89 -0.13
CA GLN A 152 2.75 63.13 0.20
C GLN A 152 3.64 64.37 0.01
N ALA A 153 4.91 64.32 0.43
CA ALA A 153 5.87 65.40 0.17
C ALA A 153 6.13 65.61 -1.32
N VAL A 154 6.16 64.54 -2.12
CA VAL A 154 6.31 64.61 -3.59
C VAL A 154 5.04 65.16 -4.25
N GLU A 155 3.85 64.82 -3.76
CA GLU A 155 2.58 65.38 -4.24
C GLU A 155 2.46 66.88 -3.92
N GLU A 156 2.91 67.30 -2.74
CA GLU A 156 2.99 68.72 -2.35
C GLU A 156 4.01 69.50 -3.22
N LEU A 157 5.15 68.88 -3.57
CA LEU A 157 6.15 69.46 -4.48
C LEU A 157 5.68 69.47 -5.95
N LYS A 158 4.85 68.51 -6.37
CA LYS A 158 4.27 68.44 -7.72
C LYS A 158 3.24 69.54 -7.98
N GLY A 159 2.68 70.14 -6.94
CA GLY A 159 1.82 71.32 -7.04
C GLY A 159 2.57 72.59 -7.48
N GLN A 160 3.91 72.59 -7.47
CA GLN A 160 4.75 73.74 -7.79
C GLN A 160 6.05 73.31 -8.51
N SER A 161 6.03 73.06 -9.83
CA SER A 161 7.15 73.35 -10.77
C SER A 161 7.08 72.55 -12.08
N ASP A 162 7.47 73.23 -13.17
CA ASP A 162 7.73 72.79 -14.55
C ASP A 162 8.89 71.77 -14.69
N ALA A 163 9.31 71.12 -13.60
CA ALA A 163 10.40 70.14 -13.54
C ALA A 163 9.98 68.72 -14.00
N GLY A 164 8.67 68.42 -14.01
CA GLY A 164 8.15 67.13 -14.48
C GLY A 164 8.41 66.90 -15.98
N ASN A 165 8.27 67.94 -16.80
CA ASN A 165 8.44 67.85 -18.27
C ASN A 165 9.88 67.54 -18.69
N LEU A 166 10.88 68.08 -17.97
CA LEU A 166 12.30 67.84 -18.30
C LEU A 166 12.75 66.42 -17.92
N ILE A 167 12.23 65.89 -16.81
CA ILE A 167 12.54 64.54 -16.35
C ILE A 167 11.83 63.51 -17.26
N ASP A 168 10.58 63.76 -17.65
CA ASP A 168 9.85 62.90 -18.57
C ASP A 168 10.49 62.87 -19.97
N ALA A 169 11.00 63.98 -20.49
CA ALA A 169 11.72 64.01 -21.76
C ALA A 169 13.02 63.19 -21.71
N ASN A 170 13.82 63.35 -20.66
CA ASN A 170 15.07 62.60 -20.49
C ASN A 170 14.83 61.09 -20.28
N ILE A 171 13.75 60.72 -19.57
CA ILE A 171 13.34 59.32 -19.42
C ILE A 171 12.87 58.76 -20.77
N SER A 172 12.08 59.52 -21.52
CA SER A 172 11.59 59.12 -22.84
C SER A 172 12.73 58.88 -23.84
N ASP A 173 13.75 59.76 -23.86
CA ASP A 173 14.92 59.63 -24.71
C ASP A 173 15.76 58.39 -24.36
N LYS A 174 15.99 58.13 -23.07
CA LYS A 174 16.68 56.90 -22.62
C LYS A 174 15.88 55.65 -22.95
N LEU A 175 14.56 55.71 -22.84
CA LEU A 175 13.66 54.59 -23.17
C LEU A 175 13.71 54.29 -24.68
N ALA A 176 13.73 55.31 -25.53
CA ALA A 176 13.92 55.15 -26.97
C ALA A 176 15.30 54.57 -27.31
N GLN A 177 16.35 55.03 -26.63
CA GLN A 177 17.71 54.51 -26.81
C GLN A 177 17.81 53.02 -26.40
N LEU A 178 17.25 52.65 -25.25
CA LEU A 178 17.23 51.27 -24.76
C LEU A 178 16.40 50.36 -25.69
N LYS A 179 15.25 50.82 -26.18
CA LYS A 179 14.47 50.10 -27.21
C LYS A 179 15.28 49.88 -28.49
N GLY A 180 16.03 50.89 -28.92
CA GLY A 180 16.94 50.75 -30.07
C GLY A 180 18.04 49.71 -29.84
N GLN A 181 18.63 49.70 -28.63
CA GLN A 181 19.65 48.69 -28.26
C GLN A 181 19.06 47.29 -28.22
N ILE A 182 17.86 47.11 -27.65
CA ILE A 182 17.13 45.83 -27.64
C ILE A 182 16.93 45.34 -29.06
N ALA A 183 16.41 46.17 -29.97
CA ALA A 183 16.18 45.79 -31.36
C ALA A 183 17.48 45.37 -32.09
N ILE A 184 18.61 46.03 -31.81
CA ILE A 184 19.92 45.64 -32.37
C ILE A 184 20.39 44.29 -31.82
N LEU A 185 20.23 44.09 -30.51
CA LEU A 185 20.61 42.83 -29.85
C LEU A 185 19.75 41.67 -30.33
N GLU A 186 18.42 41.84 -30.43
CA GLU A 186 17.49 40.85 -30.98
C GLU A 186 17.86 40.47 -32.41
N LYS A 187 18.11 41.46 -33.28
CA LYS A 187 18.56 41.22 -34.66
C LYS A 187 19.92 40.51 -34.73
N ARG A 188 20.80 40.73 -33.75
CA ARG A 188 22.09 40.03 -33.66
C ARG A 188 21.90 38.59 -33.19
N GLU A 189 21.05 38.36 -32.20
CA GLU A 189 20.69 37.03 -31.71
C GLU A 189 20.06 36.17 -32.80
N GLU A 190 19.12 36.74 -33.55
CA GLU A 190 18.47 36.05 -34.68
C GLU A 190 19.51 35.62 -35.72
N ARG A 191 20.43 36.52 -36.08
CA ARG A 191 21.55 36.17 -36.97
C ARG A 191 22.43 35.05 -36.41
N TYR A 192 22.70 35.04 -35.10
CA TYR A 192 23.47 33.97 -34.48
C TYR A 192 22.74 32.63 -34.51
N LYS A 193 21.43 32.61 -34.26
CA LYS A 193 20.60 31.41 -34.39
C LYS A 193 20.64 30.86 -35.83
N THR A 194 20.52 31.73 -36.83
CA THR A 194 20.61 31.33 -38.25
C THR A 194 21.98 30.76 -38.59
N VAL A 195 23.06 31.44 -38.20
CA VAL A 195 24.43 30.98 -38.47
C VAL A 195 24.71 29.65 -37.77
N PHE A 196 24.27 29.49 -36.52
CA PHE A 196 24.43 28.25 -35.79
C PHE A 196 23.68 27.09 -36.46
N ALA A 197 22.41 27.31 -36.85
CA ALA A 197 21.62 26.32 -37.56
C ALA A 197 22.28 25.89 -38.89
N ASP A 198 22.81 26.83 -39.65
CA ASP A 198 23.53 26.56 -40.90
C ASP A 198 24.81 25.73 -40.64
N LYS A 199 25.63 26.13 -39.66
CA LYS A 199 26.86 25.39 -39.32
C LYS A 199 26.59 23.98 -38.83
N ILE A 200 25.57 23.77 -37.98
CA ILE A 200 25.17 22.44 -37.52
C ILE A 200 24.61 21.60 -38.66
N SER A 201 23.85 22.21 -39.59
CA SER A 201 23.36 21.52 -40.79
C SER A 201 24.51 21.00 -41.66
N ILE A 202 25.52 21.83 -41.92
CA ILE A 202 26.72 21.44 -42.66
C ILE A 202 27.46 20.30 -41.95
N PHE A 203 27.64 20.40 -40.63
CA PHE A 203 28.29 19.35 -39.84
C PHE A 203 27.54 18.02 -39.92
N ARG A 204 26.21 18.02 -39.73
CA ARG A 204 25.38 16.81 -39.83
C ARG A 204 25.42 16.19 -41.22
N ARG A 205 25.43 17.02 -42.28
CA ARG A 205 25.61 16.55 -43.66
C ARG A 205 26.98 15.91 -43.87
N ALA A 206 28.04 16.49 -43.32
CA ALA A 206 29.38 15.90 -43.37
C ALA A 206 29.43 14.56 -42.63
N CYS A 207 28.88 14.46 -41.42
CA CYS A 207 28.79 13.21 -40.67
C CYS A 207 28.01 12.13 -41.44
N CYS A 208 26.90 12.49 -42.07
CA CYS A 208 26.12 11.58 -42.90
C CYS A 208 26.94 11.05 -44.09
N SER A 209 27.70 11.93 -44.76
CA SER A 209 28.55 11.54 -45.88
C SER A 209 29.79 10.74 -45.48
N LEU A 210 30.37 11.01 -44.31
CA LEU A 210 31.61 10.38 -43.85
C LEU A 210 31.37 9.06 -43.14
N PHE A 211 30.34 8.99 -42.30
CA PHE A 211 30.08 7.85 -41.41
C PHE A 211 28.82 7.06 -41.80
N GLY A 212 28.03 7.53 -42.77
CA GLY A 212 26.83 6.83 -43.22
C GLY A 212 25.64 6.93 -42.27
N TYR A 213 25.63 7.89 -41.35
CA TYR A 213 24.53 8.11 -40.40
C TYR A 213 23.98 9.54 -40.43
N LYS A 214 22.66 9.64 -40.58
CA LYS A 214 21.91 10.85 -40.32
C LYS A 214 21.64 10.95 -38.82
N ILE A 215 22.38 11.84 -38.15
CA ILE A 215 22.26 12.12 -36.72
C ILE A 215 21.16 13.15 -36.52
N ILE A 216 20.19 12.94 -35.62
CA ILE A 216 19.14 13.89 -35.21
C ILE A 216 19.26 14.10 -33.70
N MET A 217 19.13 15.35 -33.23
CA MET A 217 19.15 15.69 -31.81
C MET A 217 17.75 16.12 -31.37
N ASP A 218 17.25 15.47 -30.32
CA ASP A 218 15.95 15.79 -29.69
C ASP A 218 16.16 16.04 -28.20
N GLU A 219 15.59 17.11 -27.67
CA GLU A 219 15.54 17.33 -26.22
C GLU A 219 14.30 16.63 -25.66
N LYS A 220 14.49 15.69 -24.73
CA LYS A 220 13.40 15.01 -24.03
C LYS A 220 13.55 15.22 -22.53
N GLN A 221 12.42 15.29 -21.83
CA GLN A 221 12.40 15.27 -20.38
C GLN A 221 12.16 13.84 -19.91
N ARG A 222 13.01 13.33 -19.01
CA ARG A 222 12.74 12.07 -18.32
C ARG A 222 11.52 12.25 -17.41
N PRO A 223 10.83 11.15 -17.01
CA PRO A 223 9.70 11.21 -16.08
C PRO A 223 10.01 11.87 -14.73
N ASN A 224 11.30 11.96 -14.37
CA ASN A 224 11.82 12.63 -13.18
C ASN A 224 12.10 14.14 -13.38
N GLY A 225 11.75 14.71 -14.53
CA GLY A 225 11.91 16.14 -14.83
C GLY A 225 13.32 16.57 -15.23
N ILE A 226 14.28 15.65 -15.34
CA ILE A 226 15.66 15.97 -15.75
C ILE A 226 15.72 16.11 -17.29
N PRO A 227 16.22 17.24 -17.84
CA PRO A 227 16.39 17.40 -19.27
C PRO A 227 17.52 16.49 -19.76
N VAL A 228 17.26 15.75 -20.82
CA VAL A 228 18.20 14.80 -21.40
C VAL A 228 18.23 14.97 -22.91
N THR A 229 19.44 14.94 -23.47
CA THR A 229 19.64 15.05 -24.91
C THR A 229 19.62 13.66 -25.53
N ARG A 230 18.69 13.43 -26.46
CA ARG A 230 18.58 12.19 -27.22
C ARG A 230 19.16 12.38 -28.62
N PHE A 231 19.99 11.43 -29.05
CA PHE A 231 20.50 11.36 -30.41
C PHE A 231 19.92 10.17 -31.15
N SER A 232 19.28 10.42 -32.29
CA SER A 232 18.79 9.39 -33.19
C SER A 232 19.73 9.25 -34.39
N LEU A 233 20.28 8.07 -34.62
CA LEU A 233 21.16 7.74 -35.74
C LEU A 233 20.40 6.85 -36.71
N GLN A 234 20.12 7.37 -37.91
CA GLN A 234 19.52 6.61 -39.00
C GLN A 234 20.59 6.30 -40.05
N SER A 235 20.77 5.03 -40.40
CA SER A 235 21.74 4.65 -41.44
C SER A 235 21.27 5.15 -42.81
N ILE A 236 22.19 5.56 -43.69
CA ILE A 236 21.89 5.86 -45.10
C ILE A 236 21.42 4.62 -45.88
N TYR A 237 21.71 3.42 -45.36
CA TYR A 237 21.32 2.14 -45.93
C TYR A 237 20.03 1.58 -45.32
N ALA A 238 19.40 2.31 -44.40
CA ALA A 238 18.13 1.91 -43.79
C ALA A 238 17.07 1.63 -44.86
N GLN A 239 16.31 0.57 -44.67
CA GLN A 239 15.23 0.15 -45.58
C GLN A 239 13.89 0.80 -45.22
N ALA A 240 13.73 1.17 -43.95
CA ALA A 240 12.53 1.81 -43.42
C ALA A 240 12.88 2.91 -42.41
N ASP A 241 11.93 3.81 -42.15
CA ASP A 241 12.13 4.99 -41.29
C ASP A 241 12.21 4.65 -39.79
N ASP A 242 11.80 3.44 -39.42
CA ASP A 242 11.88 2.88 -38.08
C ASP A 242 13.24 2.25 -37.75
N GLU A 243 14.10 1.99 -38.75
CA GLU A 243 15.47 1.50 -38.58
C GLU A 243 16.42 2.62 -38.10
N LYS A 244 16.21 3.05 -36.86
CA LYS A 244 17.00 4.09 -36.20
C LYS A 244 17.53 3.60 -34.86
N LEU A 245 18.78 3.96 -34.59
CA LEU A 245 19.40 3.77 -33.28
C LEU A 245 19.12 5.01 -32.44
N GLU A 246 18.76 4.82 -31.18
CA GLU A 246 18.49 5.93 -30.27
C GLU A 246 19.47 5.88 -29.10
N PHE A 247 20.11 7.01 -28.81
CA PHE A 247 21.09 7.16 -27.75
C PHE A 247 20.69 8.29 -26.81
N GLU A 248 20.98 8.10 -25.53
CA GLU A 248 20.85 9.09 -24.48
C GLU A 248 22.23 9.66 -24.14
N TYR A 249 22.39 10.98 -24.18
CA TYR A 249 23.62 11.66 -23.80
C TYR A 249 23.44 12.42 -22.48
N GLU A 250 24.23 12.04 -21.48
CA GLU A 250 24.22 12.64 -20.15
C GLU A 250 25.66 12.85 -19.67
N SER A 251 26.06 14.12 -19.51
CA SER A 251 27.34 14.50 -18.88
C SER A 251 28.59 13.77 -19.41
N GLY A 252 28.64 13.52 -20.72
CA GLY A 252 29.75 12.83 -21.38
C GLY A 252 29.56 11.31 -21.55
N ASN A 253 28.54 10.73 -20.90
CA ASN A 253 28.17 9.33 -21.08
C ASN A 253 27.10 9.19 -22.17
N THR A 254 27.27 8.21 -23.05
CA THR A 254 26.32 7.91 -24.13
C THR A 254 25.79 6.49 -23.94
N ASN A 255 24.48 6.36 -23.72
CA ASN A 255 23.81 5.07 -23.50
C ASN A 255 22.88 4.75 -24.67
N ILE A 256 22.92 3.52 -25.18
CA ILE A 256 21.95 3.07 -26.19
C ILE A 256 20.59 2.81 -25.53
N LEU A 257 19.52 3.15 -26.23
CA LEU A 257 18.14 2.93 -25.80
C LEU A 257 17.52 1.77 -26.57
N ASP A 258 16.72 0.98 -25.87
CA ASP A 258 16.00 -0.13 -26.47
C ASP A 258 14.79 0.39 -27.28
N ASN A 259 14.69 -0.02 -28.54
CA ASN A 259 13.56 0.22 -29.43
C ASN A 259 13.30 -1.03 -30.29
N ASP A 260 12.29 -0.98 -31.16
CA ASP A 260 11.92 -2.13 -31.98
C ASP A 260 13.08 -2.61 -32.88
N TYR A 261 13.90 -1.68 -33.38
CA TYR A 261 15.05 -1.99 -34.23
C TYR A 261 16.20 -2.63 -33.43
N THR A 262 16.57 -2.08 -32.27
CA THR A 262 17.63 -2.66 -31.43
C THR A 262 17.20 -3.96 -30.74
N SER A 263 15.89 -4.21 -30.64
CA SER A 263 15.32 -5.46 -30.12
C SER A 263 15.37 -6.62 -31.13
N GLN A 264 15.63 -6.34 -32.41
CA GLN A 264 15.84 -7.39 -33.41
C GLN A 264 17.05 -8.25 -33.03
N LYS A 265 16.95 -9.56 -33.25
CA LYS A 265 17.92 -10.54 -32.74
C LYS A 265 19.35 -10.25 -33.21
N GLU A 266 19.51 -9.86 -34.47
CA GLU A 266 20.79 -9.56 -35.09
C GLU A 266 21.43 -8.31 -34.47
N ILE A 267 20.65 -7.25 -34.28
CA ILE A 267 21.12 -5.97 -33.74
C ILE A 267 21.38 -6.09 -32.23
N SER A 268 20.47 -6.73 -31.51
CA SER A 268 20.59 -6.96 -30.07
C SER A 268 21.87 -7.72 -29.71
N CYS A 269 22.22 -8.75 -30.50
CA CYS A 269 23.47 -9.48 -30.34
C CYS A 269 24.70 -8.57 -30.53
N GLN A 270 24.68 -7.71 -31.55
CA GLN A 270 25.75 -6.74 -31.79
C GLN A 270 25.86 -5.71 -30.66
N VAL A 271 24.73 -5.22 -30.14
CA VAL A 271 24.70 -4.30 -28.99
C VAL A 271 25.32 -4.96 -27.76
N GLU A 272 25.00 -6.23 -27.48
CA GLU A 272 25.61 -6.95 -26.37
C GLU A 272 27.13 -7.05 -26.50
N ILE A 273 27.63 -7.39 -27.69
CA ILE A 273 29.06 -7.58 -27.93
C ILE A 273 29.80 -6.24 -27.96
N PHE A 274 29.40 -5.32 -28.83
CA PHE A 274 30.15 -4.10 -29.10
C PHE A 274 29.94 -3.03 -28.02
N ILE A 275 28.71 -2.85 -27.53
CA ILE A 275 28.40 -1.81 -26.55
C ILE A 275 28.59 -2.35 -25.12
N ARG A 276 28.00 -3.49 -24.76
CA ARG A 276 28.05 -3.96 -23.36
C ARG A 276 29.39 -4.61 -22.98
N ARG A 277 29.97 -5.43 -23.85
CA ARG A 277 31.26 -6.12 -23.56
C ARG A 277 32.48 -5.27 -23.93
N MET A 278 32.47 -4.64 -25.11
CA MET A 278 33.63 -3.88 -25.60
C MET A 278 33.56 -2.38 -25.32
N ASN A 279 32.43 -1.86 -24.81
CA ASN A 279 32.24 -0.45 -24.49
C ASN A 279 32.60 0.50 -25.66
N SER A 280 32.27 0.11 -26.89
CA SER A 280 32.67 0.83 -28.10
C SER A 280 31.50 1.00 -29.06
N ILE A 281 30.84 2.16 -28.95
CA ILE A 281 29.83 2.63 -29.91
C ILE A 281 30.42 2.75 -31.34
N PRO A 282 31.64 3.29 -31.55
CA PRO A 282 32.22 3.35 -32.89
C PRO A 282 32.42 1.98 -33.55
N ALA A 283 32.81 0.95 -32.77
CA ALA A 283 32.94 -0.40 -33.31
C ALA A 283 31.58 -1.00 -33.70
N PHE A 284 30.55 -0.76 -32.89
CA PHE A 284 29.17 -1.15 -33.18
C PHE A 284 28.66 -0.52 -34.49
N THR A 285 28.74 0.81 -34.62
CA THR A 285 28.21 1.52 -35.78
C THR A 285 29.00 1.23 -37.06
N ALA A 286 30.32 1.01 -36.96
CA ALA A 286 31.12 0.58 -38.10
C ALA A 286 30.69 -0.81 -38.61
N ASN A 287 30.53 -1.80 -37.71
CA ASN A 287 30.08 -3.14 -38.09
C ASN A 287 28.69 -3.10 -38.72
N LEU A 288 27.76 -2.38 -38.08
CA LEU A 288 26.39 -2.22 -38.57
C LEU A 288 26.36 -1.57 -39.95
N THR A 289 27.20 -0.56 -40.20
CA THR A 289 27.29 0.09 -41.51
C THR A 289 27.71 -0.89 -42.61
N VAL A 290 28.71 -1.74 -42.33
CA VAL A 290 29.18 -2.76 -43.27
C VAL A 290 28.09 -3.80 -43.53
N GLU A 291 27.40 -4.27 -42.50
CA GLU A 291 26.31 -5.23 -42.65
C GLU A 291 25.12 -4.66 -43.44
N SER A 292 24.67 -3.43 -43.12
CA SER A 292 23.58 -2.78 -43.85
C SER A 292 23.96 -2.52 -45.31
N PHE A 293 25.21 -2.13 -45.58
CA PHE A 293 25.72 -2.00 -46.95
C PHE A 293 25.70 -3.34 -47.70
N ASN A 294 26.17 -4.42 -47.09
CA ASN A 294 26.18 -5.75 -47.69
C ASN A 294 24.75 -6.24 -47.97
N LYS A 295 23.83 -6.07 -47.02
CA LYS A 295 22.41 -6.41 -47.21
C LYS A 295 21.81 -5.70 -48.42
N ARG A 296 22.11 -4.41 -48.60
CA ARG A 296 21.60 -3.59 -49.71
C ARG A 296 22.27 -3.87 -51.06
N THR A 297 23.53 -4.32 -51.06
CA THR A 297 24.29 -4.57 -52.30
C THR A 297 24.13 -6.00 -52.81
N LEU A 298 23.75 -6.94 -51.92
CA LEU A 298 23.54 -8.36 -52.23
C LEU A 298 22.06 -8.73 -52.45
N THR A 299 21.14 -7.76 -52.35
CA THR A 299 19.74 -7.87 -52.81
C THR A 299 19.58 -7.29 -54.19
#